data_AF-A0A538QPS5-F1
#
_entry.id   AF-A0A538QPS5-F1
#
_cell.length_a   1.000
_cell.length_b   1.000
_cell.length_c   1.000
_cell.angle_alpha   90.00
_cell.angle_beta   90.00
_cell.angle_gamma   90.00
#
_symmetry.space_group_name_H-M   'P 1'
#
loop_
_entity.id
_entity.type
_entity.pdbx_description
1 polymer ?
#
loop_
_entity_poly.entity_id
_entity_poly.type
_entity_poly.pdbx_seq_one_letter_code
_entity_poly.pdbx_strand_id
1 'polypeptide(L)'
;MAFEIVDAADGDALVRGGAIPWSDAATLAPQPLLGRRLTAGEIGCAVSHLRLWQRVAGSDTTALILEDDCSTRTCLACSRRSSPESATGTSC
;
A
#
# COMPACT_ATOMS: atom_id res chain seq x y z
N MET A 1 11.48 6.40 19.40
CA MET A 1 11.16 5.73 18.12
C MET A 1 11.16 6.79 17.05
N ALA A 2 12.04 6.69 16.05
CA ALA A 2 12.04 7.59 14.92
C ALA A 2 11.14 6.98 13.83
N PHE A 3 10.22 7.77 13.29
CA PHE A 3 9.49 7.46 12.06
C PHE A 3 9.84 8.53 11.02
N GLU A 4 9.63 8.20 9.76
CA GLU A 4 9.82 9.11 8.64
C GLU A 4 8.49 9.30 7.93
N ILE A 5 8.15 10.55 7.63
CA ILE A 5 7.01 10.89 6.76
C ILE A 5 7.58 11.08 5.35
N VAL A 6 7.01 10.36 4.38
CA VAL A 6 7.40 10.45 2.98
C VAL A 6 6.19 10.90 2.18
N ASP A 7 6.37 11.91 1.34
CA ASP A 7 5.31 12.40 0.46
C ASP A 7 4.91 11.31 -0.54
N ALA A 8 3.60 11.15 -0.71
CA ALA A 8 3.05 10.28 -1.74
C ALA A 8 3.37 10.83 -3.13
N ALA A 9 3.56 9.93 -4.09
CA ALA A 9 3.73 10.30 -5.48
C ALA A 9 2.43 10.91 -6.05
N ASP A 10 2.56 12.05 -6.73
CA ASP A 10 1.47 12.67 -7.48
C ASP A 10 1.12 11.79 -8.69
N GLY A 11 0.07 10.98 -8.55
CA GLY A 11 -0.41 10.08 -9.59
C GLY A 11 -0.87 10.81 -10.84
N ASP A 12 -1.39 12.02 -10.70
CA ASP A 12 -1.88 12.86 -11.77
C ASP A 12 -0.72 13.36 -12.64
N ALA A 13 0.37 13.80 -11.99
CA ALA A 13 1.62 14.14 -12.66
C ALA A 13 2.26 12.93 -13.34
N LEU A 14 2.24 11.76 -12.70
CA LEU A 14 2.78 10.51 -13.26
C LEU A 14 2.06 10.07 -14.54
N VAL A 15 0.73 10.15 -14.54
CA VAL A 15 -0.11 9.83 -15.71
C VAL A 15 0.13 10.84 -16.83
N ARG A 16 0.03 12.15 -16.54
CA ARG A 16 0.23 13.21 -17.54
C ARG A 16 1.63 13.20 -18.14
N GLY A 17 2.64 12.88 -17.31
CA GLY A 17 4.02 12.80 -17.74
C GLY A 17 4.38 11.55 -18.55
N GLY A 18 3.47 10.58 -18.68
CA GLY A 18 3.75 9.31 -19.36
C GLY A 18 4.85 8.48 -18.71
N ALA A 19 5.22 8.80 -17.46
CA ALA A 19 6.30 8.14 -16.73
C ALA A 19 5.96 6.70 -16.33
N ILE A 20 4.67 6.38 -16.35
CA ILE A 20 4.15 5.08 -15.97
C ILE A 20 3.44 4.47 -17.20
N PRO A 21 4.12 3.56 -17.94
CA PRO A 21 3.57 2.98 -19.18
C PRO A 21 2.25 2.24 -18.97
N TRP A 22 2.04 1.69 -17.76
CA TRP A 22 0.80 1.02 -17.36
C TRP A 22 -0.24 1.97 -16.75
N SER A 23 -0.09 3.29 -16.91
CA SER A 23 -1.05 4.30 -16.45
C SER A 23 -1.70 5.13 -17.56
N ASP A 24 -1.21 5.05 -18.79
CA ASP A 24 -1.70 5.91 -19.87
C ASP A 24 -3.13 5.53 -20.30
N ALA A 25 -4.03 6.51 -20.17
CA ALA A 25 -5.44 6.40 -20.50
C ALA A 25 -5.69 6.10 -21.98
N ALA A 26 -4.75 6.40 -22.87
CA ALA A 26 -4.88 6.11 -24.30
C ALA A 26 -4.49 4.67 -24.66
N THR A 27 -3.63 4.01 -23.89
CA THR A 27 -3.00 2.73 -24.28
C THR A 27 -3.45 1.51 -23.49
N LEU A 28 -4.19 1.67 -22.39
CA LEU A 28 -4.57 0.51 -21.57
C LEU A 28 -5.96 -0.02 -21.88
N ALA A 29 -6.04 -1.33 -22.06
CA ALA A 29 -7.25 -2.08 -21.79
C ALA A 29 -7.59 -1.97 -20.29
N PRO A 30 -8.88 -2.10 -19.89
CA PRO A 30 -9.25 -2.19 -18.48
C PRO A 30 -8.39 -3.23 -17.74
N GLN A 31 -8.01 -2.94 -16.49
CA GLN A 31 -7.26 -3.90 -15.69
C GLN A 31 -8.05 -5.20 -15.62
N PRO A 32 -7.48 -6.36 -16.03
CA PRO A 32 -8.25 -7.60 -16.20
C PRO A 32 -9.02 -8.03 -14.95
N LEU A 33 -8.46 -7.73 -13.78
CA LEU A 33 -9.06 -8.07 -12.49
C LEU A 33 -10.19 -7.11 -12.06
N LEU A 34 -10.11 -5.84 -12.47
CA LEU A 34 -11.05 -4.80 -12.03
C LEU A 34 -12.11 -4.50 -13.08
N GLY A 35 -11.89 -4.88 -14.34
CA GLY A 35 -12.76 -4.52 -15.47
C GLY A 35 -12.84 -3.01 -15.73
N ARG A 36 -12.00 -2.21 -15.08
CA ARG A 36 -11.93 -0.75 -15.22
C ARG A 36 -10.49 -0.25 -15.28
N ARG A 37 -10.33 1.01 -15.65
CA ARG A 37 -9.04 1.71 -15.55
C ARG A 37 -8.72 2.03 -14.09
N LEU A 38 -7.44 2.07 -13.77
CA LEU A 38 -6.96 2.63 -12.50
C LEU A 38 -7.15 4.14 -12.50
N THR A 39 -7.51 4.69 -11.35
CA THR A 39 -7.54 6.12 -11.10
C THR A 39 -6.11 6.64 -10.90
N ALA A 40 -5.90 7.94 -11.13
CA ALA A 40 -4.61 8.58 -10.86
C ALA A 40 -4.18 8.38 -9.40
N GLY A 41 -5.12 8.49 -8.45
CA GLY A 41 -4.85 8.22 -7.03
C GLY A 41 -4.35 6.79 -6.76
N GLU A 42 -4.98 5.78 -7.37
CA GLU A 42 -4.52 4.37 -7.24
C GLU A 42 -3.12 4.17 -7.84
N ILE A 43 -2.82 4.83 -8.95
CA ILE A 43 -1.48 4.81 -9.56
C ILE A 43 -0.45 5.47 -8.62
N GLY A 44 -0.79 6.64 -8.06
CA GLY A 44 0.04 7.37 -7.10
C GLY A 44 0.33 6.53 -5.85
N CYS A 45 -0.69 5.91 -5.26
CA CYS A 45 -0.56 5.01 -4.11
C CYS A 45 0.37 3.82 -4.43
N ALA A 46 0.12 3.10 -5.53
CA ALA A 46 0.92 1.96 -5.94
C ALA A 46 2.39 2.32 -6.17
N VAL A 47 2.67 3.44 -6.85
CA VAL A 47 4.05 3.90 -7.11
C VAL A 47 4.73 4.34 -5.82
N SER A 48 4.01 4.98 -4.90
CA SER A 48 4.55 5.37 -3.58
C SER A 48 5.01 4.12 -2.81
N HIS A 49 4.16 3.11 -2.73
CA HIS A 49 4.48 1.85 -2.06
C HIS A 49 5.64 1.12 -2.74
N LEU A 50 5.65 1.05 -4.07
CA LEU A 50 6.74 0.42 -4.80
C LEU A 50 8.10 1.06 -4.50
N ARG A 51 8.19 2.40 -4.50
CA ARG A 51 9.42 3.14 -4.19
C ARG A 51 9.89 2.89 -2.76
N LEU A 52 8.96 2.90 -1.80
CA LEU A 52 9.27 2.61 -0.39
C LEU A 52 9.75 1.16 -0.23
N TRP A 53 9.10 0.20 -0.88
CA TRP A 53 9.52 -1.20 -0.84
C TRP A 53 10.90 -1.43 -1.46
N GLN A 54 11.22 -0.73 -2.56
CA GLN A 54 12.57 -0.77 -3.13
C GLN A 54 13.62 -0.25 -2.15
N ARG A 55 13.32 0.82 -1.40
CA ARG A 55 14.20 1.34 -0.35
C ARG A 55 14.39 0.33 0.79
N VAL A 56 13.32 -0.30 1.24
CA VAL A 56 13.37 -1.32 2.30
C VAL A 56 14.15 -2.54 1.83
N ALA A 57 13.88 -3.04 0.62
CA ALA A 57 14.57 -4.19 0.04
C ALA A 57 16.07 -3.94 -0.21
N GLY A 58 16.46 -2.69 -0.48
CA GLY A 58 17.86 -2.28 -0.58
C GLY A 58 18.54 -2.01 0.76
N SER A 59 17.86 -2.25 1.88
CA SER A 59 18.36 -2.02 3.24
C SER A 59 18.32 -3.30 4.07
N ASP A 60 19.15 -3.39 5.11
CA ASP A 60 19.09 -4.50 6.09
C ASP A 60 18.03 -4.28 7.18
N THR A 61 17.04 -3.40 6.93
CA THR A 61 16.05 -3.00 7.94
C THR A 61 14.67 -3.56 7.60
N THR A 62 13.98 -4.07 8.62
CA THR A 62 12.55 -4.36 8.53
C THR A 62 11.76 -3.10 8.82
N ALA A 63 10.89 -2.69 7.90
CA ALA A 63 10.06 -1.49 8.03
C ALA A 63 8.57 -1.81 7.95
N LEU A 64 7.77 -0.98 8.61
CA LEU A 64 6.31 -0.94 8.45
C LEU A 64 5.96 0.36 7.72
N ILE A 65 5.29 0.24 6.58
CA ILE A 65 4.78 1.37 5.80
C ILE A 65 3.29 1.52 6.13
N LEU A 66 2.87 2.73 6.50
CA LEU A 66 1.48 3.07 6.81
C LEU A 66 1.05 4.27 5.96
N GLU A 67 -0.17 4.22 5.44
CA GLU A 67 -0.84 5.36 4.80
C GLU A 67 -1.35 6.34 5.87
N ASP A 68 -1.55 7.60 5.48
CA ASP A 68 -1.97 8.68 6.38
C ASP A 68 -3.42 8.51 6.88
N ASP A 69 -4.25 7.81 6.12
CA ASP A 69 -5.61 7.43 6.48
C ASP A 69 -5.71 6.12 7.28
N CYS A 70 -4.57 5.48 7.59
CA CYS A 70 -4.55 4.23 8.33
C CYS A 70 -4.92 4.46 9.82
N SER A 71 -6.04 3.87 10.25
CA SER A 71 -6.42 3.85 11.66
C SER A 71 -5.99 2.56 12.36
N THR A 72 -5.27 2.68 13.47
CA THR A 72 -4.73 1.54 14.24
C THR A 72 -5.77 0.84 15.12
N ARG A 73 -7.04 1.27 15.09
CA ARG A 73 -8.06 0.84 16.06
C ARG A 73 -8.53 -0.60 15.90
N THR A 74 -8.29 -1.26 14.76
CA THR A 74 -8.88 -2.60 14.51
C THR A 74 -7.93 -3.65 13.88
N CYS A 75 -6.93 -3.28 13.08
CA CYS A 75 -6.20 -4.29 12.28
C CYS A 75 -4.95 -4.92 12.93
N LEU A 76 -4.27 -4.27 13.88
CA LEU A 76 -3.04 -4.83 14.50
C LEU A 76 -3.32 -5.83 15.63
N ALA A 77 -4.56 -5.89 16.13
CA ALA A 77 -4.94 -6.83 17.18
C ALA A 77 -5.19 -8.25 16.65
N CYS A 78 -5.52 -8.42 15.37
CA CYS A 78 -5.84 -9.72 14.78
C CYS A 78 -4.60 -10.53 14.35
N SER A 79 -3.42 -9.91 14.16
CA SER A 79 -2.20 -10.63 13.76
C SER A 79 -1.54 -11.42 14.89
N ARG A 80 -2.05 -11.35 16.14
CA ARG A 80 -1.56 -12.14 17.29
C ARG A 80 -2.37 -13.41 17.59
N ARG A 81 -3.22 -13.89 16.69
CA ARG A 81 -3.84 -15.23 16.84
C ARG A 81 -3.30 -16.20 15.82
N SER A 82 -2.19 -16.83 16.17
CA SER A 82 -1.74 -18.13 15.65
C SER A 82 -0.83 -18.82 16.68
N SER A 83 -1.42 -19.20 17.82
CA SER A 83 -1.03 -20.39 18.58
C SER A 83 -2.32 -20.98 19.17
N PRO A 84 -2.66 -22.26 18.89
CA PRO A 84 -3.76 -22.91 19.56
C PRO A 84 -3.22 -23.48 20.88
N GLU A 85 -3.40 -22.76 21.97
CA GLU A 85 -3.39 -23.39 23.30
C GLU A 85 -4.68 -23.04 24.02
N SER A 86 -5.45 -24.10 24.26
CA SER A 86 -6.52 -24.22 25.26
C SER A 86 -7.63 -23.17 25.23
N ALA A 87 -8.76 -23.60 24.68
CA ALA A 87 -10.06 -23.01 24.97
C ALA A 87 -10.38 -23.15 26.47
N THR A 88 -10.35 -22.05 27.21
CA THR A 88 -11.20 -21.83 28.38
C THR A 88 -11.68 -20.39 28.34
N GLY A 89 -12.99 -20.22 28.54
CA GLY A 89 -13.75 -19.07 28.09
C GLY A 89 -13.35 -17.72 28.70
N THR A 90 -13.71 -16.66 28.00
CA THR A 90 -14.71 -15.68 28.48
C THR A 90 -15.07 -14.76 27.31
N SER A 91 -16.37 -14.56 27.17
CA SER A 91 -17.06 -13.64 26.26
C SER A 91 -16.63 -12.19 26.46
N CYS A 92 -16.34 -11.50 25.35
CA CYS A 92 -16.63 -10.07 25.11
C CYS A 92 -17.10 -9.93 23.66
#